data_AF-A0AA88Y6I9-F1
#
_entry.id   AF-A0AA88Y6I9-F1
#
_cell.length_a   1.000
_cell.length_b   1.000
_cell.length_c   1.000
_cell.angle_alpha   90.00
_cell.angle_beta   90.00
_cell.angle_gamma   90.00
#
_symmetry.space_group_name_H-M   'P 1'
#
loop_
_entity.id
_entity.type
_entity.pdbx_description
1 polymer ?
#
loop_
_entity_poly.entity_id
_entity_poly.type
_entity_poly.pdbx_seq_one_letter_code
_entity_poly.pdbx_strand_id
1 'polypeptide(L)'
;MWILKNSKELLEHLKSTHFSRVHSIKAFDFSTLYSIIPHSKLKVRLATIISNAFTSKNGNRKYKSIVVNYKKTYFVKEKSDSENKYTEIDIVQMLNFLIDIIFVVFGRKVFQQIVGIPMGTSCVPLLADIFLYSYEAEFIQSLESEGKRYLASDVNFTCRYIDDVLTINNPKFADYLSSIYPLELEVKETTETNNSASYLDIMLSYDTDGHMNTSLYDKRDDFNFSIINFPFLSSNIPSSPAYGVFISQLIRYARASPCSSTRRIYFSAYLTRHVSSSELKNNQSIVFTDVQTNEGGGYNSKTGEFTAPISGTYTFFWEFLVFPGGTIGLELQKNYKKFQHNYAHGSDSKYEVGSKSTIMNLVKGDKVRVVYVGGAGKIYGNHRYTGFSGIFL
;
A
#
# COMPACT_ATOMS: atom_id res chain seq x y z
N MET A 1 -16.38 7.82 0.08
CA MET A 1 -15.82 7.77 1.44
C MET A 1 -14.91 8.97 1.57
N TRP A 2 -15.07 9.82 2.60
CA TRP A 2 -14.33 11.09 2.67
C TRP A 2 -12.87 10.93 3.07
N ILE A 3 -12.54 9.90 3.87
CA ILE A 3 -11.17 9.66 4.36
C ILE A 3 -10.64 8.37 3.76
N LEU A 4 -9.46 8.44 3.15
CA LEU A 4 -8.76 7.31 2.56
C LEU A 4 -7.62 6.84 3.46
N LYS A 5 -7.32 5.54 3.43
CA LYS A 5 -6.13 4.98 4.10
C LYS A 5 -4.92 4.88 3.19
N ASN A 6 -5.13 4.82 1.88
CA ASN A 6 -4.08 4.68 0.86
C ASN A 6 -4.67 4.84 -0.55
N SER A 7 -3.79 4.89 -1.54
CA SER A 7 -4.12 5.01 -2.96
C SER A 7 -4.92 3.84 -3.54
N LYS A 8 -4.85 2.64 -2.95
CA LYS A 8 -5.67 1.51 -3.40
C LYS A 8 -7.16 1.76 -3.14
N GLU A 9 -7.51 2.33 -1.99
CA GLU A 9 -8.90 2.68 -1.67
C GLU A 9 -9.44 3.77 -2.63
N LEU A 10 -8.58 4.72 -3.02
CA LEU A 10 -8.94 5.69 -4.06
C LEU A 10 -9.26 5.00 -5.38
N LEU A 11 -8.37 4.13 -5.87
CA LEU A 11 -8.57 3.40 -7.13
C LEU A 11 -9.81 2.50 -7.09
N GLU A 12 -10.14 1.90 -5.94
CA GLU A 12 -11.37 1.13 -5.75
C GLU A 12 -12.61 2.04 -5.78
N HIS A 13 -12.55 3.22 -5.17
CA HIS A 13 -13.64 4.21 -5.20
C HIS A 13 -13.92 4.73 -6.61
N LEU A 14 -12.86 5.00 -7.39
CA LEU A 14 -12.93 5.44 -8.79
C LEU A 14 -13.49 4.37 -9.75
N LYS A 15 -13.36 3.08 -9.40
CA LYS A 15 -13.92 1.96 -10.17
C LYS A 15 -15.42 1.74 -9.91
N SER A 16 -16.04 2.49 -9.01
CA SER A 16 -17.47 2.33 -8.69
C SER A 16 -18.35 2.67 -9.90
N THR A 17 -19.46 1.93 -10.06
CA THR A 17 -20.37 2.01 -11.23
C THR A 17 -21.05 3.38 -11.41
N HIS A 18 -20.91 4.29 -10.45
CA HIS A 18 -21.43 5.66 -10.52
C HIS A 18 -20.44 6.66 -11.13
N PHE A 19 -19.19 6.25 -11.33
CA PHE A 19 -18.14 7.09 -11.87
C PHE A 19 -18.10 6.96 -13.40
N SER A 20 -18.89 7.77 -14.10
CA SER A 20 -19.10 7.60 -15.55
C SER A 20 -18.29 8.56 -16.42
N ARG A 21 -18.19 9.85 -16.05
CA ARG A 21 -17.38 10.85 -16.75
C ARG A 21 -16.79 11.87 -15.80
N VAL A 22 -15.56 12.28 -16.08
CA VAL A 22 -14.83 13.30 -15.35
C VAL A 22 -14.84 14.60 -16.15
N HIS A 23 -15.21 15.70 -15.50
CA HIS A 23 -15.17 17.03 -16.10
C HIS A 23 -14.38 18.04 -15.27
N SER A 24 -13.92 17.65 -14.08
CA SER A 24 -13.02 18.48 -13.27
C SER A 24 -12.25 17.61 -12.28
N ILE A 25 -10.98 17.95 -12.07
CA ILE A 25 -10.14 17.42 -11.00
C ILE A 25 -9.51 18.61 -10.31
N LYS A 26 -9.57 18.62 -8.97
CA LYS A 26 -8.93 19.64 -8.14
C LYS A 26 -8.24 18.96 -6.96
N ALA A 27 -7.04 19.41 -6.64
CA ALA A 27 -6.29 18.95 -5.47
C ALA A 27 -5.99 20.14 -4.55
N PHE A 28 -5.96 19.88 -3.26
CA PHE A 28 -5.68 20.87 -2.23
C PHE A 28 -4.80 20.30 -1.13
N ASP A 29 -4.08 21.18 -0.44
CA ASP A 29 -3.18 20.86 0.68
C ASP A 29 -3.42 21.81 1.87
N PHE A 30 -3.39 21.27 3.09
CA PHE A 30 -3.44 22.08 4.31
C PHE A 30 -2.05 22.54 4.75
N SER A 31 -1.66 23.74 4.32
CA SER A 31 -0.34 24.31 4.63
C SER A 31 -0.09 24.56 6.12
N THR A 32 -1.14 24.71 6.93
CA THR A 32 -1.03 25.14 8.33
C THR A 32 -1.62 24.16 9.35
N LEU A 33 -1.94 22.93 8.91
CA LEU A 33 -2.63 21.91 9.72
C LEU A 33 -1.99 21.68 11.08
N TYR A 34 -0.66 21.64 11.13
CA TYR A 34 0.07 21.30 12.35
C TYR A 34 0.52 22.50 13.18
N SER A 35 0.45 23.73 12.65
CA SER A 35 1.20 24.87 13.21
C SER A 35 0.35 25.91 13.93
N ILE A 36 -0.87 26.21 13.46
CA ILE A 36 -1.60 27.40 13.93
C ILE A 36 -2.94 27.12 14.62
N ILE A 37 -3.33 25.84 14.76
CA ILE A 37 -4.59 25.47 15.42
C ILE A 37 -4.50 25.78 16.94
N PRO A 38 -5.40 26.60 17.50
CA PRO A 38 -5.42 26.81 18.95
C PRO A 38 -5.73 25.52 19.72
N HIS A 39 -4.96 25.23 20.78
CA HIS A 39 -5.16 24.02 21.59
C HIS A 39 -6.58 23.93 22.17
N SER A 40 -7.19 25.06 22.55
CA SER A 40 -8.57 25.09 23.05
C SER A 40 -9.56 24.54 22.02
N LYS A 41 -9.45 24.97 20.76
CA LYS A 41 -10.26 24.52 19.64
C LYS A 41 -10.00 23.05 19.31
N LEU A 42 -8.74 22.63 19.27
CA LEU A 42 -8.34 21.24 19.05
C LEU A 42 -8.96 20.30 20.10
N LYS A 43 -8.77 20.62 21.38
CA LYS A 43 -9.30 19.82 22.50
C LYS A 43 -10.81 19.70 22.48
N VAL A 44 -11.51 20.83 22.27
CA VAL A 44 -12.99 20.83 22.21
C VAL A 44 -13.48 19.93 21.08
N ARG A 45 -12.96 20.11 19.86
CA ARG A 45 -13.38 19.30 18.69
C ARG A 45 -13.12 17.81 18.89
N LEU A 46 -11.94 17.45 19.37
CA LEU A 46 -11.59 16.04 19.62
C LEU A 46 -12.42 15.43 20.75
N ALA A 47 -12.65 16.17 21.84
CA ALA A 47 -13.49 15.72 22.95
C ALA A 47 -14.93 15.47 22.50
N THR A 48 -15.50 16.34 21.64
CA THR A 48 -16.83 16.14 21.05
C THR A 48 -16.90 14.85 20.23
N ILE A 49 -15.90 14.56 19.39
CA ILE A 49 -15.86 13.31 18.61
C ILE A 49 -15.75 12.08 19.51
N ILE A 50 -14.89 12.15 20.54
CA ILE A 50 -14.78 11.08 21.54
C ILE A 50 -16.16 10.86 22.19
N SER A 51 -16.84 11.92 22.63
CA SER A 51 -18.17 11.84 23.22
C SER A 51 -19.21 11.21 22.30
N ASN A 52 -19.21 11.60 21.02
CA ASN A 52 -20.10 11.04 20.00
C ASN A 52 -19.86 9.54 19.78
N ALA A 53 -18.64 9.04 20.00
CA ALA A 53 -18.36 7.60 19.91
C ALA A 53 -18.99 6.80 21.07
N PHE A 54 -19.16 7.41 22.25
CA PHE A 54 -19.76 6.78 23.43
C PHE A 54 -21.27 6.97 23.54
N THR A 55 -21.86 7.85 22.74
CA THR A 55 -23.30 8.17 22.74
C THR A 55 -23.99 7.65 21.47
N SER A 56 -25.30 7.53 21.55
CA SER A 56 -26.16 7.18 20.40
C SER A 56 -26.75 8.46 19.79
N LYS A 57 -27.28 8.37 18.57
CA LYS A 57 -27.95 9.50 17.91
C LYS A 57 -29.08 10.13 18.74
N ASN A 58 -29.70 9.36 19.64
CA ASN A 58 -30.79 9.81 20.50
C ASN A 58 -30.29 10.41 21.83
N GLY A 59 -28.98 10.64 21.98
CA GLY A 59 -28.34 11.15 23.21
C GLY A 59 -28.10 10.11 24.30
N ASN A 60 -28.66 8.91 24.17
CA ASN A 60 -28.45 7.84 25.17
C ASN A 60 -27.03 7.29 25.14
N ARG A 61 -26.49 6.90 26.30
CA ARG A 61 -25.18 6.27 26.43
C ARG A 61 -25.15 4.94 25.66
N LYS A 62 -24.28 4.84 24.66
CA LYS A 62 -24.09 3.63 23.83
C LYS A 62 -23.06 2.69 24.44
N TYR A 63 -21.97 3.23 24.97
CA TYR A 63 -20.87 2.45 25.58
C TYR A 63 -20.45 3.07 26.91
N LYS A 64 -20.06 2.26 27.89
CA LYS A 64 -19.54 2.76 29.18
C LYS A 64 -18.03 2.97 29.15
N SER A 65 -17.29 2.06 28.52
CA SER A 65 -15.82 2.11 28.46
C SER A 65 -15.27 1.45 27.19
N ILE A 66 -13.99 1.67 26.93
CA ILE A 66 -13.18 0.90 25.98
C ILE A 66 -12.22 0.04 26.79
N VAL A 67 -12.09 -1.23 26.40
CA VAL A 67 -11.09 -2.14 26.95
C VAL A 67 -9.94 -2.27 25.96
N VAL A 68 -8.72 -2.08 26.44
CA VAL A 68 -7.49 -2.20 25.65
C VAL A 68 -6.66 -3.38 26.18
N ASN A 69 -6.60 -4.46 25.41
CA ASN A 69 -5.77 -5.61 25.70
C ASN A 69 -4.66 -5.74 24.66
N TYR A 70 -3.61 -6.51 24.97
CA TYR A 70 -2.47 -6.75 24.08
C TYR A 70 -2.87 -7.18 22.65
N LYS A 71 -3.95 -7.97 22.51
CA LYS A 71 -4.42 -8.48 21.21
C LYS A 71 -5.66 -7.79 20.63
N LYS A 72 -6.46 -7.09 21.45
CA LYS A 72 -7.70 -6.47 20.97
C LYS A 72 -8.10 -5.25 21.76
N THR A 73 -8.74 -4.32 21.06
CA THR A 73 -9.42 -3.16 21.63
C THR A 73 -10.88 -3.20 21.21
N TYR A 74 -11.80 -2.98 22.15
CA TYR A 74 -13.24 -3.00 21.86
C TYR A 74 -14.04 -2.15 22.85
N PHE A 75 -15.17 -1.63 22.37
CA PHE A 75 -16.12 -0.90 23.19
C PHE A 75 -16.98 -1.85 24.04
N VAL A 76 -17.29 -1.44 25.27
CA VAL A 76 -18.10 -2.20 26.23
C VAL A 76 -19.37 -1.43 26.56
N LYS A 77 -20.53 -2.07 26.40
CA LYS A 77 -21.85 -1.48 26.75
C LYS A 77 -22.11 -1.52 28.25
N GLU A 78 -21.76 -2.63 28.89
CA GLU A 78 -22.00 -2.87 30.32
C GLU A 78 -20.70 -2.94 31.11
N LYS A 79 -20.62 -3.79 32.14
CA LYS A 79 -19.41 -3.98 32.94
C LYS A 79 -18.46 -4.93 32.23
N SER A 80 -17.17 -4.71 32.45
CA SER A 80 -16.11 -5.65 32.09
C SER A 80 -15.13 -5.78 33.25
N ASP A 81 -14.71 -7.02 33.49
CA ASP A 81 -13.75 -7.38 34.54
C ASP A 81 -12.30 -7.09 34.13
N SER A 82 -12.08 -6.54 32.93
CA SER A 82 -10.75 -6.12 32.51
C SER A 82 -10.24 -4.94 33.36
N GLU A 83 -8.95 -4.99 33.69
CA GLU A 83 -8.23 -3.96 34.42
C GLU A 83 -7.94 -2.74 33.54
N ASN A 84 -7.62 -2.96 32.26
CA ASN A 84 -7.28 -1.90 31.29
C ASN A 84 -8.54 -1.37 30.58
N LYS A 85 -9.43 -0.74 31.35
CA LYS A 85 -10.64 -0.10 30.83
C LYS A 85 -10.60 1.41 31.03
N TYR A 86 -11.03 2.15 30.02
CA TYR A 86 -11.04 3.61 30.01
C TYR A 86 -12.42 4.12 29.64
N THR A 87 -12.93 5.04 30.44
CA THR A 87 -14.16 5.79 30.13
C THR A 87 -13.86 6.89 29.12
N GLU A 88 -14.92 7.51 28.61
CA GLU A 88 -14.81 8.72 27.79
C GLU A 88 -14.01 9.82 28.49
N ILE A 89 -14.24 10.02 29.79
CA ILE A 89 -13.59 11.05 30.59
C ILE A 89 -12.09 10.77 30.68
N ASP A 90 -11.70 9.52 30.93
CA ASP A 90 -10.29 9.12 31.00
C ASP A 90 -9.58 9.38 29.67
N ILE A 91 -10.23 9.06 28.54
CA ILE A 91 -9.67 9.28 27.20
C ILE A 91 -9.50 10.77 26.91
N VAL A 92 -10.48 11.60 27.26
CA VAL A 92 -10.37 13.07 27.09
C VAL A 92 -9.27 13.65 27.97
N GLN A 93 -9.11 13.16 29.20
CA GLN A 93 -8.01 13.58 30.08
C GLN A 93 -6.64 13.19 29.53
N MET A 94 -6.48 11.95 29.06
CA MET A 94 -5.25 11.49 28.40
C MET A 94 -4.94 12.31 27.15
N LEU A 95 -5.95 12.63 26.34
CA LEU A 95 -5.78 13.49 25.16
C LEU A 95 -5.31 14.90 25.55
N ASN A 96 -5.97 15.51 26.53
CA ASN A 96 -5.60 16.85 27.01
C ASN A 96 -4.17 16.88 27.53
N PHE A 97 -3.77 15.87 28.31
CA PHE A 97 -2.41 15.71 28.78
C PHE A 97 -1.40 15.63 27.62
N LEU A 98 -1.69 14.83 26.59
CA LEU A 98 -0.81 14.72 25.41
C LEU A 98 -0.68 16.04 24.65
N ILE A 99 -1.76 16.84 24.57
CA ILE A 99 -1.74 18.15 23.90
C ILE A 99 -1.03 19.21 24.76
N ASP A 100 -1.10 19.11 26.08
CA ASP A 100 -0.48 20.09 26.98
C ASP A 100 1.02 19.84 27.21
N ILE A 101 1.44 18.58 27.18
CA ILE A 101 2.80 18.17 27.57
C ILE A 101 3.63 17.87 26.33
N ILE A 102 3.87 18.90 25.53
CA ILE A 102 4.77 18.83 24.36
C ILE A 102 5.88 19.83 24.56
N PHE A 103 7.08 19.30 24.82
CA PHE A 103 8.26 20.09 25.02
C PHE A 103 9.30 19.76 23.95
N VAL A 104 9.86 20.79 23.34
CA VAL A 104 10.94 20.68 22.36
C VAL A 104 12.19 21.31 22.96
N VAL A 105 13.30 20.58 22.90
CA VAL A 105 14.61 21.10 23.31
C VAL A 105 15.34 21.60 22.08
N PHE A 106 15.74 22.87 22.09
CA PHE A 106 16.55 23.45 21.03
C PHE A 106 17.76 24.16 21.64
N GLY A 107 18.95 23.64 21.37
CA GLY A 107 20.18 24.05 22.03
C GLY A 107 20.10 23.80 23.55
N ARG A 108 20.21 24.87 24.35
CA ARG A 108 20.10 24.82 25.82
C ARG A 108 18.75 25.32 26.35
N LYS A 109 17.75 25.48 25.48
CA LYS A 109 16.43 26.00 25.85
C LYS A 109 15.36 24.93 25.68
N VAL A 110 14.36 24.97 26.56
CA VAL A 110 13.17 24.13 26.50
C VAL A 110 11.99 25.01 26.12
N PHE A 111 11.25 24.61 25.10
CA PHE A 111 10.07 25.31 24.60
C PHE A 111 8.85 24.41 24.77
N GLN A 112 7.76 24.94 25.28
CA GLN A 112 6.47 24.26 25.29
C GLN A 112 5.67 24.67 24.05
N GLN A 113 5.13 23.70 23.32
CA GLN A 113 4.20 24.00 22.25
C GLN A 113 2.85 24.41 22.84
N ILE A 114 2.38 25.61 22.48
CA ILE A 114 1.12 26.18 22.98
C ILE A 114 0.04 26.34 21.88
N VAL A 115 0.41 26.04 20.63
CA VAL A 115 -0.43 26.15 19.44
C VAL A 115 0.00 25.08 18.43
N GLY A 116 -0.95 24.64 17.61
CA GLY A 116 -0.78 23.58 16.64
C GLY A 116 -1.20 22.21 17.17
N ILE A 117 -1.01 21.19 16.34
CA ILE A 117 -1.17 19.81 16.77
C ILE A 117 0.21 19.36 17.28
N PRO A 118 0.30 18.62 18.40
CA PRO A 118 1.54 17.99 18.84
C PRO A 118 2.27 17.38 17.66
N MET A 119 3.54 17.70 17.44
CA MET A 119 4.34 16.97 16.44
C MET A 119 5.33 16.04 17.16
N GLY A 120 5.59 14.87 16.57
CA GLY A 120 6.61 13.93 17.08
C GLY A 120 6.09 12.75 17.91
N THR A 121 4.78 12.63 18.14
CA THR A 121 4.18 11.40 18.71
C THR A 121 3.45 10.59 17.63
N SER A 122 3.33 9.28 17.83
CA SER A 122 2.77 8.37 16.82
C SER A 122 1.27 8.55 16.55
N CYS A 123 0.53 9.18 17.46
CA CYS A 123 -0.91 9.40 17.33
C CYS A 123 -1.28 10.67 16.55
N VAL A 124 -0.31 11.54 16.26
CA VAL A 124 -0.52 12.88 15.69
C VAL A 124 -1.24 12.86 14.34
N PRO A 125 -0.89 12.00 13.37
CA PRO A 125 -1.62 11.93 12.12
C PRO A 125 -3.10 11.60 12.33
N LEU A 126 -3.42 10.74 13.31
CA LEU A 126 -4.81 10.40 13.66
C LEU A 126 -5.53 11.58 14.32
N LEU A 127 -4.84 12.35 15.16
CA LEU A 127 -5.44 13.55 15.77
C LEU A 127 -5.79 14.60 14.72
N ALA A 128 -4.90 14.83 13.75
CA ALA A 128 -5.14 15.75 12.64
C ALA A 128 -6.32 15.27 11.78
N ASP A 129 -6.33 13.98 11.44
CA ASP A 129 -7.39 13.37 10.63
C ASP A 129 -8.76 13.45 11.31
N ILE A 130 -8.85 13.15 12.61
CA ILE A 130 -10.09 13.26 13.40
C ILE A 130 -10.52 14.71 13.57
N PHE A 131 -9.58 15.64 13.75
CA PHE A 131 -9.88 17.06 13.86
C PHE A 131 -10.53 17.58 12.57
N LEU A 132 -9.96 17.29 11.41
CA LEU A 132 -10.54 17.67 10.11
C LEU A 132 -11.88 16.98 9.87
N TYR A 133 -11.99 15.68 10.17
CA TYR A 133 -13.23 14.93 10.09
C TYR A 133 -14.37 15.60 10.88
N SER A 134 -14.08 16.20 12.03
CA SER A 134 -15.10 16.82 12.86
C SER A 134 -15.82 17.98 12.14
N TYR A 135 -15.10 18.74 11.32
CA TYR A 135 -15.65 19.82 10.50
C TYR A 135 -16.35 19.29 9.25
N GLU A 136 -15.75 18.31 8.58
CA GLU A 136 -16.28 17.70 7.37
C GLU A 136 -17.62 16.98 7.64
N ALA A 137 -17.70 16.25 8.75
CA ALA A 137 -18.91 15.56 9.16
C ALA A 137 -20.02 16.54 9.54
N GLU A 138 -19.70 17.66 10.19
CA GLU A 138 -20.65 18.71 10.53
C GLU A 138 -21.21 19.39 9.26
N PHE A 139 -20.34 19.69 8.29
CA PHE A 139 -20.74 20.25 7.00
C PHE A 139 -21.67 19.31 6.20
N ILE A 140 -21.35 18.02 6.12
CA ILE A 140 -22.21 17.07 5.40
C ILE A 140 -23.57 16.93 6.10
N GLN A 141 -23.58 16.89 7.44
CA GLN A 141 -24.82 16.82 8.22
C GLN A 141 -25.67 18.09 8.06
N SER A 142 -25.06 19.27 8.00
CA SER A 142 -25.78 20.51 7.76
C SER A 142 -26.44 20.51 6.37
N LEU A 143 -25.73 20.09 5.31
CA LEU A 143 -26.29 19.94 3.97
C LEU A 143 -27.48 18.98 3.93
N GLU A 144 -27.41 17.85 4.66
CA GLU A 144 -28.50 16.89 4.74
C GLU A 144 -29.72 17.48 5.46
N SER A 145 -29.51 18.14 6.61
CA SER A 145 -30.58 18.75 7.39
C SER A 145 -31.28 19.92 6.67
N GLU A 146 -30.54 20.68 5.86
CA GLU A 146 -31.07 21.76 5.03
C GLU A 146 -31.72 21.26 3.72
N GLY A 147 -31.70 19.94 3.48
CA GLY A 147 -32.28 19.33 2.27
C GLY A 147 -31.48 19.60 0.99
N LYS A 148 -30.24 20.09 1.08
CA LYS A 148 -29.36 20.44 -0.05
C LYS A 148 -28.68 19.18 -0.64
N ARG A 149 -29.48 18.20 -1.05
CA ARG A 149 -29.01 16.89 -1.54
C ARG A 149 -28.09 16.98 -2.76
N TYR A 150 -28.27 17.99 -3.61
CA TYR A 150 -27.43 18.19 -4.80
C TYR A 150 -25.98 18.54 -4.41
N LEU A 151 -25.77 19.43 -3.43
CA LEU A 151 -24.43 19.74 -2.92
C LEU A 151 -23.81 18.53 -2.22
N ALA A 152 -24.63 17.77 -1.48
CA ALA A 152 -24.17 16.54 -0.85
C ALA A 152 -23.73 15.49 -1.89
N SER A 153 -24.36 15.44 -3.08
CA SER A 153 -23.91 14.57 -4.15
C SER A 153 -22.61 15.03 -4.80
N ASP A 154 -22.37 16.34 -4.91
CA ASP A 154 -21.15 16.90 -5.52
C ASP A 154 -19.90 16.61 -4.70
N VAL A 155 -20.03 16.36 -3.40
CA VAL A 155 -18.91 16.02 -2.51
C VAL A 155 -18.66 14.51 -2.38
N ASN A 156 -19.44 13.65 -3.05
CA ASN A 156 -19.27 12.19 -2.99
C ASN A 156 -17.91 11.70 -3.51
N PHE A 157 -17.31 12.45 -4.42
CA PHE A 157 -15.99 12.19 -4.98
C PHE A 157 -14.93 13.15 -4.44
N THR A 158 -15.20 13.77 -3.28
CA THR A 158 -14.18 14.40 -2.45
C THR A 158 -13.62 13.36 -1.48
N CYS A 159 -12.29 13.28 -1.45
CA CYS A 159 -11.56 12.37 -0.59
C CYS A 159 -10.32 13.06 -0.03
N ARG A 160 -9.95 12.68 1.19
CA ARG A 160 -8.83 13.26 1.94
C ARG A 160 -7.92 12.16 2.45
N TYR A 161 -6.63 12.43 2.44
CA TYR A 161 -5.61 11.63 3.08
C TYR A 161 -4.77 12.58 3.93
N ILE A 162 -5.06 12.60 5.24
CA ILE A 162 -4.41 13.53 6.17
C ILE A 162 -4.61 14.99 5.70
N ASP A 163 -3.57 15.60 5.15
CA ASP A 163 -3.43 16.98 4.67
C ASP A 163 -3.76 17.16 3.18
N ASP A 164 -3.71 16.09 2.38
CA ASP A 164 -4.06 16.15 0.97
C ASP A 164 -5.56 15.94 0.76
N VAL A 165 -6.21 16.81 -0.02
CA VAL A 165 -7.61 16.69 -0.44
C VAL A 165 -7.68 16.59 -1.96
N LEU A 166 -8.37 15.58 -2.47
CA LEU A 166 -8.70 15.42 -3.88
C LEU A 166 -10.20 15.48 -4.07
N THR A 167 -10.65 16.29 -5.01
CA THR A 167 -12.07 16.36 -5.40
C THR A 167 -12.22 16.21 -6.91
N ILE A 168 -13.22 15.43 -7.29
CA ILE A 168 -13.50 15.09 -8.68
C ILE A 168 -14.94 15.44 -8.98
N ASN A 169 -15.18 16.02 -10.16
CA ASN A 169 -16.48 16.53 -10.60
C ASN A 169 -17.08 17.63 -9.71
N ASN A 170 -16.26 18.30 -8.90
CA ASN A 170 -16.67 19.44 -8.10
C ASN A 170 -15.74 20.65 -8.33
N PRO A 171 -15.97 21.44 -9.41
CA PRO A 171 -15.11 22.59 -9.73
C PRO A 171 -15.25 23.74 -8.73
N LYS A 172 -16.31 23.75 -7.91
CA LYS A 172 -16.62 24.81 -6.94
C LYS A 172 -16.26 24.45 -5.50
N PHE A 173 -15.48 23.38 -5.31
CA PHE A 173 -15.11 22.94 -3.96
C PHE A 173 -14.41 24.04 -3.15
N ALA A 174 -13.61 24.88 -3.82
CA ALA A 174 -12.93 26.01 -3.21
C ALA A 174 -13.90 27.00 -2.51
N ASP A 175 -15.11 27.17 -3.05
CA ASP A 175 -16.12 28.08 -2.50
C ASP A 175 -16.65 27.60 -1.13
N TYR A 176 -16.54 26.30 -0.85
CA TYR A 176 -17.01 25.70 0.40
C TYR A 176 -15.93 25.65 1.48
N LEU A 177 -14.65 25.89 1.16
CA LEU A 177 -13.54 25.71 2.09
C LEU A 177 -13.71 26.52 3.38
N SER A 178 -14.12 27.78 3.27
CA SER A 178 -14.37 28.66 4.43
C SER A 178 -15.61 28.29 5.24
N SER A 179 -16.53 27.51 4.66
CA SER A 179 -17.72 26.99 5.33
C SER A 179 -17.46 25.65 6.01
N ILE A 180 -16.52 24.87 5.49
CA ILE A 180 -16.12 23.58 6.06
C ILE A 180 -15.09 23.82 7.18
N TYR A 181 -13.98 24.46 6.86
CA TYR A 181 -12.81 24.53 7.73
C TYR A 181 -12.74 25.86 8.50
N PRO A 182 -12.16 25.85 9.71
CA PRO A 182 -12.00 27.06 10.50
C PRO A 182 -10.96 28.01 9.87
N LEU A 183 -11.07 29.31 10.16
CA LEU A 183 -10.23 30.37 9.58
C LEU A 183 -8.72 30.20 9.82
N GLU A 184 -8.33 29.43 10.84
CA GLU A 184 -6.94 29.10 11.10
C GLU A 184 -6.36 28.08 10.12
N LEU A 185 -7.15 27.41 9.29
CA LEU A 185 -6.63 26.49 8.28
C LEU A 185 -6.47 27.17 6.94
N GLU A 186 -5.23 27.29 6.48
CA GLU A 186 -4.91 27.70 5.12
C GLU A 186 -4.92 26.47 4.21
N VAL A 187 -5.86 26.45 3.27
CA VAL A 187 -6.00 25.40 2.26
C VAL A 187 -5.55 25.97 0.92
N LYS A 188 -4.51 25.40 0.32
CA LYS A 188 -3.98 25.84 -0.97
C LYS A 188 -4.37 24.86 -2.05
N GLU A 189 -4.71 25.38 -3.22
CA GLU A 189 -4.90 24.55 -4.40
C GLU A 189 -3.54 24.08 -4.91
N THR A 190 -3.41 22.76 -5.11
CA THR A 190 -2.20 22.07 -5.58
C THR A 190 -2.45 21.33 -6.89
N THR A 191 -3.52 21.68 -7.60
CA THR A 191 -3.84 21.14 -8.93
C THR A 191 -2.72 21.46 -9.92
N GLU A 192 -2.20 20.43 -10.62
CA GLU A 192 -1.10 20.56 -11.57
C GLU A 192 -1.52 21.32 -12.85
N THR A 193 -2.63 20.89 -13.45
CA THR A 193 -3.22 21.51 -14.65
C THR A 193 -4.74 21.48 -14.57
N ASN A 194 -5.44 22.14 -15.50
CA ASN A 194 -6.91 22.10 -15.55
C ASN A 194 -7.50 20.67 -15.65
N ASN A 195 -6.70 19.72 -16.15
CA ASN A 195 -7.15 18.36 -16.42
C ASN A 195 -6.37 17.28 -15.65
N SER A 196 -5.43 17.67 -14.78
CA SER A 196 -4.61 16.72 -14.04
C SER A 196 -4.28 17.19 -12.63
N ALA A 197 -4.17 16.25 -11.70
CA ALA A 197 -3.66 16.50 -10.37
C ALA A 197 -2.88 15.29 -9.86
N SER A 198 -1.83 15.56 -9.10
CA SER A 198 -1.13 14.55 -8.34
C SER A 198 -1.82 14.35 -6.98
N TYR A 199 -1.97 13.10 -6.55
CA TYR A 199 -2.53 12.75 -5.25
C TYR A 199 -1.93 11.44 -4.76
N LEU A 200 -1.26 11.49 -3.59
CA LEU A 200 -0.44 10.38 -3.09
C LEU A 200 0.64 9.95 -4.11
N ASP A 201 0.67 8.68 -4.48
CA ASP A 201 1.56 8.06 -5.46
C ASP A 201 0.90 7.92 -6.86
N ILE A 202 -0.17 8.67 -7.13
CA ILE A 202 -0.94 8.61 -8.38
C ILE A 202 -1.01 9.99 -9.03
N MET A 203 -0.75 10.03 -10.35
CA MET A 203 -1.13 11.15 -11.21
C MET A 203 -2.48 10.83 -11.84
N LEU A 204 -3.48 11.68 -11.61
CA LEU A 204 -4.80 11.59 -12.21
C LEU A 204 -4.90 12.57 -13.36
N SER A 205 -5.45 12.13 -14.48
CA SER A 205 -5.77 13.00 -15.61
C SER A 205 -7.07 12.55 -16.29
N TYR A 206 -7.71 13.43 -17.05
CA TYR A 206 -8.84 13.04 -17.89
C TYR A 206 -8.74 13.63 -19.30
N ASP A 207 -9.23 12.86 -20.28
CA ASP A 207 -9.24 13.26 -21.69
C ASP A 207 -10.42 14.20 -22.02
N THR A 208 -10.50 14.63 -23.28
CA THR A 208 -11.59 15.50 -23.76
C THR A 208 -12.97 14.85 -23.70
N ASP A 209 -13.03 13.52 -23.68
CA ASP A 209 -14.27 12.74 -23.60
C ASP A 209 -14.68 12.46 -22.14
N GLY A 210 -13.85 12.87 -21.18
CA GLY A 210 -14.05 12.71 -19.74
C GLY A 210 -13.64 11.33 -19.22
N HIS A 211 -12.84 10.55 -19.95
CA HIS A 211 -12.27 9.31 -19.44
C HIS A 211 -11.08 9.61 -18.55
N MET A 212 -11.08 9.02 -17.36
CA MET A 212 -10.00 9.14 -16.41
C MET A 212 -8.85 8.18 -16.73
N ASN A 213 -7.65 8.72 -16.75
CA ASN A 213 -6.40 7.99 -16.79
C ASN A 213 -5.64 8.18 -15.48
N THR A 214 -5.01 7.12 -15.01
CA THR A 214 -4.10 7.19 -13.86
C THR A 214 -2.73 6.65 -14.22
N SER A 215 -1.68 7.23 -13.66
CA SER A 215 -0.31 6.73 -13.76
C SER A 215 0.38 6.84 -12.42
N LEU A 216 1.49 6.13 -12.26
CA LEU A 216 2.33 6.27 -11.09
C LEU A 216 2.90 7.71 -11.04
N TYR A 217 2.88 8.30 -9.86
CA TYR A 217 3.52 9.59 -9.58
C TYR A 217 4.54 9.44 -8.45
N ASP A 218 5.69 10.10 -8.62
CA ASP A 218 6.71 10.18 -7.60
C ASP A 218 7.17 11.64 -7.50
N LYS A 219 6.74 12.34 -6.44
CA LYS A 219 7.11 13.74 -6.18
C LYS A 219 8.62 13.99 -6.17
N ARG A 220 9.42 12.92 -6.01
CA ARG A 220 10.88 12.99 -6.10
C ARG A 220 11.36 13.34 -7.51
N ASP A 221 10.60 13.00 -8.53
CA ASP A 221 10.93 13.27 -9.94
C ASP A 221 10.79 14.77 -10.28
N ASP A 222 10.09 15.54 -9.44
CA ASP A 222 9.92 17.00 -9.61
C ASP A 222 11.17 17.79 -9.19
N PHE A 223 12.05 17.19 -8.41
CA PHE A 223 13.28 17.85 -7.99
C PHE A 223 14.28 17.91 -9.15
N ASN A 224 14.93 19.06 -9.30
CA ASN A 224 15.96 19.28 -10.33
C ASN A 224 17.32 18.64 -10.01
N PHE A 225 17.36 17.66 -9.10
CA PHE A 225 18.57 16.95 -8.70
C PHE A 225 18.30 15.45 -8.58
N SER A 226 19.35 14.65 -8.79
CA SER A 226 19.25 13.18 -8.71
C SER A 226 18.95 12.73 -7.28
N ILE A 227 17.81 12.07 -7.08
CA ILE A 227 17.44 11.47 -5.80
C ILE A 227 17.77 9.98 -5.81
N ILE A 228 18.50 9.52 -4.79
CA ILE A 228 18.84 8.11 -4.61
C ILE A 228 17.60 7.37 -4.09
N ASN A 229 16.99 6.55 -4.94
CA ASN A 229 15.74 5.86 -4.65
C ASN A 229 15.91 4.58 -3.81
N PHE A 230 17.10 3.99 -3.83
CA PHE A 230 17.40 2.74 -3.13
C PHE A 230 18.69 2.87 -2.32
N PRO A 231 18.73 2.32 -1.10
CA PRO A 231 19.96 2.30 -0.32
C PRO A 231 21.02 1.46 -1.03
N PHE A 232 22.27 1.92 -0.99
CA PHE A 232 23.39 1.12 -1.46
C PHE A 232 23.53 -0.14 -0.58
N LEU A 233 23.65 -1.32 -1.19
CA LEU A 233 23.86 -2.57 -0.46
C LEU A 233 25.18 -2.60 0.31
N SER A 234 26.16 -1.80 -0.11
CA SER A 234 27.44 -1.59 0.58
C SER A 234 27.38 -0.55 1.70
N SER A 235 26.22 0.04 1.98
CA SER A 235 26.06 1.00 3.08
C SER A 235 26.05 0.30 4.44
N ASN A 236 26.23 1.08 5.50
CA ASN A 236 26.11 0.60 6.88
C ASN A 236 24.65 0.39 7.32
N ILE A 237 23.67 0.45 6.41
CA ILE A 237 22.26 0.23 6.71
C ILE A 237 22.05 -1.28 6.90
N PRO A 238 21.36 -1.73 7.97
CA PRO A 238 21.03 -3.14 8.13
C PRO A 238 20.27 -3.69 6.93
N SER A 239 20.54 -4.94 6.56
CA SER A 239 19.98 -5.56 5.34
C SER A 239 18.45 -5.57 5.31
N SER A 240 17.81 -5.83 6.45
CA SER A 240 16.34 -5.87 6.56
C SER A 240 15.66 -4.55 6.12
N PRO A 241 16.00 -3.37 6.67
CA PRO A 241 15.56 -2.08 6.14
C PRO A 241 15.86 -1.86 4.65
N ALA A 242 17.04 -2.25 4.17
CA ALA A 242 17.41 -2.06 2.77
C ALA A 242 16.51 -2.86 1.81
N TYR A 243 16.27 -4.13 2.11
CA TYR A 243 15.30 -4.95 1.38
C TYR A 243 13.87 -4.46 1.60
N GLY A 244 13.55 -3.93 2.78
CA GLY A 244 12.26 -3.31 3.08
C GLY A 244 11.92 -2.17 2.12
N VAL A 245 12.89 -1.31 1.78
CA VAL A 245 12.71 -0.26 0.76
C VAL A 245 12.36 -0.88 -0.59
N PHE A 246 13.11 -1.88 -1.05
CA PHE A 246 12.84 -2.54 -2.32
C PHE A 246 11.45 -3.18 -2.38
N ILE A 247 11.07 -3.94 -1.34
CA ILE A 247 9.75 -4.57 -1.24
C ILE A 247 8.64 -3.52 -1.20
N SER A 248 8.83 -2.42 -0.46
CA SER A 248 7.83 -1.33 -0.40
C SER A 248 7.57 -0.70 -1.77
N GLN A 249 8.62 -0.53 -2.59
CA GLN A 249 8.49 0.01 -3.93
C GLN A 249 7.77 -0.95 -4.89
N LEU A 250 8.05 -2.26 -4.79
CA LEU A 250 7.29 -3.25 -5.55
C LEU A 250 5.80 -3.24 -5.18
N ILE A 251 5.49 -3.15 -3.87
CA ILE A 251 4.10 -3.04 -3.40
C ILE A 251 3.46 -1.74 -3.92
N ARG A 252 4.19 -0.62 -3.91
CA ARG A 252 3.74 0.67 -4.47
C ARG A 252 3.37 0.51 -5.93
N TYR A 253 4.28 -0.01 -6.75
CA TYR A 253 4.04 -0.23 -8.18
C TYR A 253 2.85 -1.17 -8.43
N ALA A 254 2.73 -2.25 -7.65
CA ALA A 254 1.60 -3.18 -7.77
C ALA A 254 0.25 -2.56 -7.40
N ARG A 255 0.22 -1.58 -6.48
CA ARG A 255 -1.01 -0.89 -6.05
C ARG A 255 -1.41 0.24 -6.98
N ALA A 256 -0.46 1.10 -7.34
CA ALA A 256 -0.69 2.33 -8.09
C ALA A 256 -0.83 2.09 -9.59
N SER A 257 -0.27 0.99 -10.12
CA SER A 257 -0.53 0.62 -11.51
C SER A 257 -2.03 0.33 -11.65
N PRO A 258 -2.80 1.14 -12.40
CA PRO A 258 -4.14 0.78 -12.74
C PRO A 258 -4.02 -0.44 -13.64
N CYS A 259 -4.12 -1.60 -13.02
CA CYS A 259 -4.55 -2.81 -13.65
C CYS A 259 -6.03 -2.58 -14.02
N SER A 260 -6.23 -1.68 -14.98
CA SER A 260 -7.44 -1.51 -15.78
C SER A 260 -7.55 -2.82 -16.54
N SER A 261 -8.41 -3.73 -16.06
CA SER A 261 -8.72 -5.00 -16.74
C SER A 261 -7.56 -5.95 -17.08
N THR A 262 -6.35 -5.69 -16.56
CA THR A 262 -5.16 -6.48 -16.85
C THR A 262 -5.27 -7.81 -16.10
N ARG A 263 -5.27 -8.92 -16.84
CA ARG A 263 -5.48 -10.26 -16.29
C ARG A 263 -4.29 -10.58 -15.39
N ARG A 264 -4.54 -10.73 -14.08
CA ARG A 264 -3.52 -11.18 -13.11
C ARG A 264 -3.05 -12.57 -13.52
N ILE A 265 -1.86 -12.66 -14.09
CA ILE A 265 -1.24 -13.92 -14.46
C ILE A 265 0.10 -13.98 -13.73
N TYR A 266 0.15 -14.78 -12.68
CA TYR A 266 1.39 -15.06 -11.96
C TYR A 266 1.30 -16.41 -11.27
N PHE A 267 2.45 -17.05 -11.10
CA PHE A 267 2.56 -18.27 -10.33
C PHE A 267 3.83 -18.28 -9.51
N SER A 268 3.80 -19.04 -8.43
CA SER A 268 4.98 -19.40 -7.66
C SER A 268 4.84 -20.86 -7.21
N ALA A 269 5.80 -21.68 -7.60
CA ALA A 269 5.81 -23.11 -7.30
C ALA A 269 7.19 -23.54 -6.78
N TYR A 270 7.19 -24.45 -5.80
CA TYR A 270 8.39 -24.91 -5.13
C TYR A 270 8.51 -26.44 -5.18
N LEU A 271 9.74 -26.95 -5.07
CA LEU A 271 9.92 -28.38 -4.81
C LEU A 271 9.41 -28.73 -3.40
N THR A 272 8.90 -29.95 -3.24
CA THR A 272 8.48 -30.51 -1.94
C THR A 272 9.42 -31.57 -1.40
N ARG A 273 10.35 -32.06 -2.23
CA ARG A 273 11.30 -33.11 -1.87
C ARG A 273 12.63 -32.86 -2.54
N HIS A 274 13.69 -33.35 -1.93
CA HIS A 274 14.99 -33.41 -2.58
C HIS A 274 14.94 -34.29 -3.84
N VAL A 275 15.70 -33.91 -4.86
CA VAL A 275 15.77 -34.63 -6.14
C VAL A 275 17.22 -34.96 -6.44
N SER A 276 17.56 -36.24 -6.55
CA SER A 276 18.89 -36.66 -6.96
C SER A 276 19.08 -36.51 -8.46
N SER A 277 20.28 -36.12 -8.89
CA SER A 277 20.70 -36.15 -10.30
C SER A 277 20.53 -37.54 -10.93
N SER A 278 20.65 -38.62 -10.15
CA SER A 278 20.41 -40.00 -10.62
C SER A 278 18.95 -40.31 -10.97
N GLU A 279 18.00 -39.51 -10.48
CA GLU A 279 16.57 -39.62 -10.79
C GLU A 279 16.19 -38.83 -12.06
N LEU A 280 17.10 -37.99 -12.56
CA LEU A 280 16.85 -37.04 -13.63
C LEU A 280 17.56 -37.46 -14.91
N LYS A 281 16.81 -37.51 -16.01
CA LYS A 281 17.37 -37.61 -17.36
C LYS A 281 17.77 -36.22 -17.85
N ASN A 282 18.79 -36.17 -18.71
CA ASN A 282 19.13 -34.93 -19.39
C ASN A 282 17.91 -34.39 -20.15
N ASN A 283 17.69 -33.07 -20.08
CA ASN A 283 16.52 -32.36 -20.64
C ASN A 283 15.16 -32.72 -20.00
N GLN A 284 15.16 -33.35 -18.81
CA GLN A 284 13.94 -33.61 -18.04
C GLN A 284 13.48 -32.34 -17.30
N SER A 285 12.18 -32.07 -17.35
CA SER A 285 11.53 -30.96 -16.63
C SER A 285 11.64 -31.16 -15.12
N ILE A 286 12.02 -30.11 -14.39
CA ILE A 286 11.91 -30.05 -12.94
C ILE A 286 10.45 -29.69 -12.60
N VAL A 287 9.78 -30.57 -11.86
CA VAL A 287 8.37 -30.42 -11.52
C VAL A 287 8.24 -29.86 -10.11
N PHE A 288 7.79 -28.61 -9.99
CA PHE A 288 7.60 -27.92 -8.72
C PHE A 288 6.17 -28.15 -8.22
N THR A 289 6.03 -29.00 -7.21
CA THR A 289 4.75 -29.57 -6.77
C THR A 289 4.02 -28.75 -5.70
N ASP A 290 4.72 -27.93 -4.91
CA ASP A 290 4.09 -27.00 -3.94
C ASP A 290 3.74 -25.69 -4.65
N VAL A 291 2.50 -25.58 -5.15
CA VAL A 291 2.03 -24.38 -5.84
C VAL A 291 1.43 -23.41 -4.82
N GLN A 292 2.14 -22.33 -4.52
CA GLN A 292 1.66 -21.28 -3.62
C GLN A 292 0.63 -20.38 -4.29
N THR A 293 0.86 -20.02 -5.56
CA THR A 293 -0.04 -19.19 -6.37
C THR A 293 0.00 -19.64 -7.82
N ASN A 294 -1.13 -19.50 -8.54
CA ASN A 294 -1.24 -19.83 -9.98
C ASN A 294 -2.40 -19.04 -10.62
N GLU A 295 -2.41 -17.73 -10.40
CA GLU A 295 -3.41 -16.84 -10.98
C GLU A 295 -3.29 -16.84 -12.51
N GLY A 296 -4.42 -16.94 -13.20
CA GLY A 296 -4.46 -17.12 -14.65
C GLY A 296 -4.21 -18.55 -15.13
N GLY A 297 -3.91 -19.50 -14.23
CA GLY A 297 -3.86 -20.94 -14.52
C GLY A 297 -2.79 -21.38 -15.53
N GLY A 298 -1.71 -20.60 -15.66
CA GLY A 298 -0.65 -20.88 -16.65
C GLY A 298 0.28 -22.02 -16.26
N TYR A 299 0.54 -22.26 -14.98
CA TYR A 299 1.48 -23.28 -14.51
C TYR A 299 0.83 -24.65 -14.32
N ASN A 300 1.49 -25.71 -14.79
CA ASN A 300 1.06 -27.09 -14.63
C ASN A 300 2.00 -27.87 -13.69
N SER A 301 1.53 -28.15 -12.47
CA SER A 301 2.28 -28.86 -11.43
C SER A 301 2.51 -30.35 -11.69
N LYS A 302 1.91 -30.93 -12.74
CA LYS A 302 2.20 -32.31 -13.17
C LYS A 302 3.37 -32.37 -14.15
N THR A 303 3.60 -31.32 -14.92
CA THR A 303 4.62 -31.27 -15.98
C THR A 303 5.79 -30.34 -15.68
N GLY A 304 5.63 -29.41 -14.74
CA GLY A 304 6.61 -28.36 -14.46
C GLY A 304 6.62 -27.23 -15.50
N GLU A 305 5.61 -27.15 -16.36
CA GLU A 305 5.56 -26.26 -17.52
C GLU A 305 4.55 -25.13 -17.29
N PHE A 306 4.96 -23.90 -17.60
CA PHE A 306 4.08 -22.75 -17.73
C PHE A 306 3.64 -22.58 -19.19
N THR A 307 2.34 -22.43 -19.43
CA THR A 307 1.78 -22.08 -20.75
C THR A 307 1.20 -20.68 -20.70
N ALA A 308 1.66 -19.80 -21.59
CA ALA A 308 1.23 -18.41 -21.65
C ALA A 308 -0.29 -18.30 -21.95
N PRO A 309 -1.12 -17.82 -21.01
CA PRO A 309 -2.57 -17.72 -21.24
C PRO A 309 -2.94 -16.64 -22.26
N ILE A 310 -2.09 -15.62 -22.41
CA ILE A 310 -2.21 -14.50 -23.34
C ILE A 310 -0.84 -14.15 -23.93
N SER A 311 -0.83 -13.35 -24.99
CA SER A 311 0.41 -12.79 -25.54
C SER A 311 0.85 -11.56 -24.75
N GLY A 312 2.15 -11.39 -24.55
CA GLY A 312 2.76 -10.19 -23.97
C GLY A 312 4.07 -10.48 -23.26
N THR A 313 4.49 -9.58 -22.38
CA THR A 313 5.80 -9.66 -21.72
C THR A 313 5.68 -10.33 -20.35
N TYR A 314 6.55 -11.28 -20.08
CA TYR A 314 6.60 -12.04 -18.83
C TYR A 314 7.98 -11.94 -18.20
N THR A 315 8.02 -11.91 -16.87
CA THR A 315 9.26 -12.10 -16.10
C THR A 315 9.23 -13.45 -15.40
N PHE A 316 10.32 -14.21 -15.49
CA PHE A 316 10.48 -15.49 -14.80
C PHE A 316 11.67 -15.44 -13.84
N PHE A 317 11.53 -16.14 -12.73
CA PHE A 317 12.54 -16.34 -11.70
C PHE A 317 12.66 -17.84 -11.45
N TRP A 318 13.89 -18.37 -11.45
CA TRP A 318 14.11 -19.74 -11.02
C TRP A 318 15.39 -19.81 -10.20
N GLU A 319 15.27 -20.55 -9.11
CA GLU A 319 16.34 -20.72 -8.13
C GLU A 319 16.34 -22.14 -7.62
N PHE A 320 17.54 -22.66 -7.36
CA PHE A 320 17.71 -24.01 -6.87
C PHE A 320 18.91 -24.09 -5.94
N LEU A 321 18.72 -24.78 -4.83
CA LEU A 321 19.76 -25.01 -3.83
C LEU A 321 20.37 -26.40 -4.05
N VAL A 322 21.70 -26.46 -4.16
CA VAL A 322 22.47 -27.68 -4.37
C VAL A 322 23.14 -28.10 -3.06
N PHE A 323 23.13 -29.41 -2.78
CA PHE A 323 23.82 -29.98 -1.61
C PHE A 323 25.35 -29.83 -1.70
N PRO A 324 26.06 -29.86 -0.55
CA PRO A 324 27.53 -29.91 -0.54
C PRO A 324 28.10 -31.04 -1.40
N GLY A 325 29.21 -30.77 -2.08
CA GLY A 325 29.85 -31.65 -3.06
C GLY A 325 29.06 -31.81 -4.38
N GLY A 326 27.99 -31.04 -4.56
CA GLY A 326 27.05 -31.16 -5.67
C GLY A 326 27.33 -30.22 -6.84
N THR A 327 27.47 -30.85 -8.00
CA THR A 327 27.35 -30.41 -9.40
C THR A 327 25.94 -30.26 -10.00
N ILE A 328 25.23 -29.13 -10.12
CA ILE A 328 23.94 -29.13 -10.87
C ILE A 328 23.80 -27.96 -11.86
N GLY A 329 23.47 -28.28 -13.11
CA GLY A 329 23.05 -27.33 -14.13
C GLY A 329 21.55 -27.42 -14.46
N LEU A 330 20.88 -26.27 -14.47
CA LEU A 330 19.49 -26.12 -14.91
C LEU A 330 19.40 -25.12 -16.08
N GLU A 331 18.39 -25.31 -16.93
CA GLU A 331 18.15 -24.45 -18.09
C GLU A 331 16.68 -24.04 -18.16
N LEU A 332 16.44 -22.76 -18.42
CA LEU A 332 15.13 -22.25 -18.81
C LEU A 332 14.96 -22.42 -20.32
N GLN A 333 13.89 -23.08 -20.72
CA GLN A 333 13.54 -23.29 -22.12
C GLN A 333 12.25 -22.55 -22.48
N LYS A 334 12.22 -21.97 -23.68
CA LYS A 334 11.02 -21.48 -24.35
C LYS A 334 10.70 -22.39 -25.53
N ASN A 335 9.51 -22.96 -25.58
CA ASN A 335 9.06 -23.88 -26.64
C ASN A 335 10.09 -24.98 -26.93
N TYR A 336 10.59 -25.62 -25.86
CA TYR A 336 11.57 -26.70 -25.92
C TYR A 336 12.95 -26.32 -26.50
N LYS A 337 13.21 -25.02 -26.68
CA LYS A 337 14.51 -24.48 -27.08
C LYS A 337 15.17 -23.77 -25.92
N LYS A 338 16.49 -23.94 -25.80
CA LYS A 338 17.32 -23.25 -24.81
C LYS A 338 17.11 -21.74 -24.87
N PHE A 339 16.83 -21.15 -23.71
CA PHE A 339 16.75 -19.69 -23.57
C PHE A 339 17.86 -19.18 -22.65
N GLN A 340 17.96 -19.72 -21.44
CA GLN A 340 19.04 -19.36 -20.50
C GLN A 340 19.52 -20.55 -19.68
N HIS A 341 20.80 -20.54 -19.34
CA HIS A 341 21.45 -21.57 -18.53
C HIS A 341 21.89 -21.03 -17.17
N ASN A 342 21.80 -21.87 -16.14
CA ASN A 342 22.23 -21.60 -14.77
C ASN A 342 22.94 -22.83 -14.18
N TYR A 343 23.91 -22.61 -13.30
CA TYR A 343 24.75 -23.66 -12.71
C TYR A 343 25.08 -23.30 -11.26
N ALA A 344 25.11 -24.30 -10.37
CA ALA A 344 25.50 -24.13 -8.98
C ALA A 344 26.38 -25.29 -8.51
N HIS A 345 27.45 -24.96 -7.79
CA HIS A 345 28.53 -25.81 -7.30
C HIS A 345 28.68 -25.75 -5.77
N GLY A 346 27.91 -26.61 -5.09
CA GLY A 346 28.08 -26.80 -3.66
C GLY A 346 29.49 -27.30 -3.34
N SER A 347 30.32 -26.44 -2.75
CA SER A 347 31.63 -26.85 -2.21
C SER A 347 31.48 -27.98 -1.19
N ASP A 348 32.58 -28.65 -0.84
CA ASP A 348 32.58 -29.90 -0.04
C ASP A 348 31.76 -29.86 1.26
N SER A 349 31.59 -28.68 1.87
CA SER A 349 30.86 -28.51 3.14
C SER A 349 29.70 -27.51 3.10
N LYS A 350 29.41 -26.88 1.95
CA LYS A 350 28.41 -25.81 1.88
C LYS A 350 27.43 -26.02 0.74
N TYR A 351 26.18 -25.68 1.01
CA TYR A 351 25.16 -25.56 -0.01
C TYR A 351 25.41 -24.32 -0.87
N GLU A 352 25.02 -24.36 -2.14
CA GLU A 352 25.06 -23.21 -3.03
C GLU A 352 23.72 -23.02 -3.74
N VAL A 353 23.28 -21.77 -3.89
CA VAL A 353 22.09 -21.39 -4.65
C VAL A 353 22.49 -20.94 -6.04
N GLY A 354 21.93 -21.58 -7.06
CA GLY A 354 21.89 -21.02 -8.41
C GLY A 354 20.59 -20.26 -8.58
N SER A 355 20.64 -18.96 -8.88
CA SER A 355 19.45 -18.14 -9.13
C SER A 355 19.62 -17.27 -10.38
N LYS A 356 18.55 -17.14 -11.17
CA LYS A 356 18.48 -16.25 -12.33
C LYS A 356 17.07 -15.72 -12.54
N SER A 357 16.97 -14.58 -13.19
CA SER A 357 15.73 -14.00 -13.68
C SER A 357 15.86 -13.57 -15.13
N THR A 358 14.73 -13.53 -15.85
CA THR A 358 14.70 -13.03 -17.22
C THR A 358 13.35 -12.48 -17.62
N ILE A 359 13.37 -11.56 -18.58
CA ILE A 359 12.19 -10.97 -19.23
C ILE A 359 12.09 -11.55 -20.63
N MET A 360 10.91 -12.03 -21.03
CA MET A 360 10.67 -12.57 -22.37
C MET A 360 9.27 -12.24 -22.88
N ASN A 361 9.19 -12.00 -24.20
CA ASN A 361 7.90 -11.88 -24.89
C ASN A 361 7.39 -13.27 -25.25
N LEU A 362 6.15 -13.56 -24.85
CA LEU A 362 5.44 -14.79 -25.15
C LEU A 362 4.23 -14.50 -26.02
N VAL A 363 3.93 -15.42 -26.93
CA VAL A 363 2.64 -15.50 -27.61
C VAL A 363 1.75 -16.45 -26.82
N LYS A 364 0.44 -16.21 -26.79
CA LYS A 364 -0.53 -17.15 -26.19
C LYS A 364 -0.25 -18.59 -26.66
N GLY A 365 -0.08 -19.50 -25.70
CA GLY A 365 0.24 -20.91 -25.95
C GLY A 365 1.73 -21.25 -25.93
N ASP A 366 2.63 -20.26 -25.89
CA ASP A 366 4.07 -20.50 -25.68
C ASP A 366 4.30 -21.17 -24.32
N LYS A 367 5.28 -22.07 -24.29
CA LYS A 367 5.60 -22.91 -23.13
C LYS A 367 6.97 -22.57 -22.55
N VAL A 368 7.03 -22.44 -21.23
CA VAL A 368 8.27 -22.17 -20.49
C VAL A 368 8.45 -23.21 -19.40
N ARG A 369 9.65 -23.79 -19.31
CA ARG A 369 9.98 -24.81 -18.30
C ARG A 369 11.44 -24.76 -17.89
N VAL A 370 11.72 -25.23 -16.68
CA VAL A 370 13.07 -25.41 -16.16
C VAL A 370 13.45 -26.88 -16.31
N VAL A 371 14.56 -27.17 -16.98
CA VAL A 371 15.03 -28.54 -17.23
C VAL A 371 16.39 -28.79 -16.63
N TYR A 372 16.64 -30.04 -16.25
CA TYR A 372 17.95 -30.53 -15.87
C TYR A 372 18.84 -30.70 -17.10
N VAL A 373 20.08 -30.19 -17.05
CA VAL A 373 21.02 -30.25 -18.19
C VAL A 373 22.36 -30.91 -17.86
N GLY A 374 22.51 -31.47 -16.65
CA GLY A 374 23.68 -32.24 -16.26
C GLY A 374 24.28 -31.84 -14.92
N GLY A 375 25.34 -32.57 -14.54
CA GLY A 375 25.97 -32.49 -13.24
C GLY A 375 25.83 -33.79 -12.42
N ALA A 376 26.32 -33.77 -11.18
CA ALA A 376 26.22 -34.85 -10.21
C ALA A 376 25.94 -34.28 -8.82
N GLY A 377 24.95 -34.82 -8.11
CA GLY A 377 24.57 -34.34 -6.79
C GLY A 377 23.06 -34.35 -6.56
N LYS A 378 22.59 -33.51 -5.63
CA LYS A 378 21.20 -33.46 -5.19
C LYS A 378 20.68 -32.02 -5.13
N ILE A 379 19.47 -31.79 -5.62
CA ILE A 379 18.73 -30.53 -5.49
C ILE A 379 17.92 -30.57 -4.20
N TYR A 380 17.97 -29.50 -3.41
CA TYR A 380 17.26 -29.36 -2.16
C TYR A 380 15.82 -28.92 -2.38
N GLY A 381 14.83 -29.66 -1.87
CA GLY A 381 13.42 -29.35 -2.11
C GLY A 381 12.58 -29.15 -0.86
N ASN A 382 13.18 -28.89 0.31
CA ASN A 382 12.42 -28.53 1.51
C ASN A 382 12.52 -27.00 1.74
N HIS A 383 11.63 -26.46 2.57
CA HIS A 383 11.66 -25.06 3.03
C HIS A 383 11.66 -23.99 1.91
N ARG A 384 11.17 -24.33 0.71
CA ARG A 384 11.01 -23.40 -0.43
C ARG A 384 12.30 -22.73 -0.94
N TYR A 385 13.47 -23.36 -0.73
CA TYR A 385 14.75 -22.88 -1.29
C TYR A 385 14.91 -23.09 -2.79
N THR A 386 14.14 -24.00 -3.38
CA THR A 386 14.16 -24.28 -4.83
C THR A 386 12.78 -24.00 -5.40
N GLY A 387 12.70 -23.02 -6.29
CA GLY A 387 11.45 -22.47 -6.79
C GLY A 387 11.50 -22.03 -8.24
N PHE A 388 10.31 -21.95 -8.84
CA PHE A 388 10.07 -21.37 -10.15
C PHE A 388 8.82 -20.50 -10.08
N SER A 389 8.98 -19.25 -10.49
CA SER A 389 7.92 -18.24 -10.43
C SER A 389 7.89 -17.45 -11.73
N GLY A 390 6.73 -16.90 -12.07
CA GLY A 390 6.58 -16.03 -13.22
C GLY A 390 5.43 -15.06 -13.05
N ILE A 391 5.55 -13.89 -13.69
CA ILE A 391 4.56 -12.81 -13.65
C ILE A 391 4.41 -12.17 -15.03
N PHE A 392 3.18 -11.91 -15.44
CA PHE A 392 2.85 -11.07 -16.58
C PHE A 392 3.02 -9.60 -16.21
N LEU A 393 3.75 -8.85 -17.05
CA LEU A 393 4.05 -7.44 -16.83
C LEU A 393 2.95 -6.53 -17.39
#